data_AF-A0A951HQE9-F1
#
_entry.id   AF-A0A951HQE9-F1
#
_cell.length_a   1.000
_cell.length_b   1.000
_cell.length_c   1.000
_cell.angle_alpha   90.00
_cell.angle_beta   90.00
_cell.angle_gamma   90.00
#
_symmetry.space_group_name_H-M   'P 1'
#
loop_
_entity.id
_entity.type
_entity.pdbx_description
1 polymer ?
#
loop_
_entity_poly.entity_id
_entity_poly.type
_entity_poly.pdbx_seq_one_letter_code
_entity_poly.pdbx_strand_id
1 'polypeptide(L)'
;MPWFPRPATPKALIADLRLFASQRSPYQWAGLAVAIIMPVLIIAGFWHDASHGIQPGPQLIYVDSWPASRTDAEIKAQQKVDQAKREAALKERQRQYQKLDRELKKVGI
;
A
#
# COMPACT_ATOMS: atom_id res chain seq x y z
N MET A 1 24.13 48.56 31.88
CA MET A 1 23.56 47.80 30.75
C MET A 1 24.18 46.41 30.78
N PRO A 2 23.40 45.32 30.82
CA PRO A 2 23.97 43.98 30.67
C PRO A 2 24.42 43.80 29.22
N TRP A 3 25.65 43.33 29.02
CA TRP A 3 26.28 43.15 27.70
C TRP A 3 26.02 41.77 27.10
N PHE A 4 25.58 40.80 27.91
CA PHE A 4 25.27 39.45 27.46
C PHE A 4 23.87 39.38 26.83
N PRO A 5 23.70 38.63 25.72
CA PRO A 5 22.40 38.40 25.12
C PRO A 5 21.48 37.68 26.11
N ARG A 6 20.19 38.01 26.07
CA ARG A 6 19.17 37.34 26.89
C ARG A 6 19.18 35.83 26.56
N PRO A 7 19.11 34.93 27.56
CA PRO A 7 19.14 33.50 27.31
C PRO A 7 17.96 33.10 26.43
N ALA A 8 18.25 32.36 25.36
CA ALA A 8 17.23 31.83 24.46
C ALA A 8 16.39 30.81 25.24
N THR A 9 15.09 31.10 25.38
CA THR A 9 14.14 30.18 26.00
C THR A 9 13.27 29.51 24.92
N PRO A 10 12.73 28.30 25.14
CA PRO A 10 11.86 27.64 24.17
C PRO A 10 10.65 28.51 23.77
N LYS A 11 10.13 29.30 24.71
CA LYS A 11 9.06 30.28 24.45
C LYS A 11 9.51 31.39 23.51
N ALA A 12 10.73 31.92 23.71
CA ALA A 12 11.29 32.93 22.82
C ALA A 12 11.50 32.38 21.40
N LEU A 13 11.95 31.12 21.26
CA LEU A 13 12.10 30.47 19.96
C LEU A 13 10.76 30.34 19.21
N ILE A 14 9.71 29.86 19.88
CA ILE A 14 8.38 29.71 19.25
C ILE A 14 7.82 31.07 18.84
N ALA A 15 7.98 32.10 19.69
CA ALA A 15 7.55 33.45 19.38
C ALA A 15 8.29 34.02 18.16
N ASP A 16 9.60 33.78 18.08
CA ASP A 16 10.44 34.22 16.96
C ASP A 16 10.08 33.50 15.66
N LEU A 17 9.87 32.18 15.70
CA LEU A 17 9.40 31.40 14.55
C LEU A 17 8.02 31.88 14.06
N ARG A 18 7.11 32.21 14.98
CA ARG A 18 5.79 32.74 14.65
C ARG A 18 5.88 34.13 14.00
N LEU A 19 6.74 35.00 14.54
CA LEU A 19 6.98 36.33 13.99
C LEU A 19 7.59 36.21 12.58
N PHE A 20 8.62 35.40 12.43
CA PHE A 20 9.24 35.08 11.15
C PHE A 20 8.23 34.55 10.14
N ALA A 21 7.36 33.62 10.54
CA ALA A 21 6.28 33.09 9.71
C ALA A 21 5.27 34.17 9.27
N SER A 22 4.91 35.10 10.17
CA SER A 22 3.95 36.18 9.87
C SER A 22 4.47 37.27 8.93
N GLN A 23 5.80 37.44 8.82
CA GLN A 23 6.41 38.43 7.92
C GLN A 23 6.52 37.94 6.47
N ARG A 24 6.19 36.67 6.21
CA ARG A 24 6.35 36.03 4.90
C ARG A 24 5.14 36.28 3.99
N SER A 25 5.41 36.41 2.70
CA SER A 25 4.36 36.59 1.69
C SER A 25 3.55 35.30 1.50
N PRO A 26 2.24 35.37 1.17
CA PRO A 26 1.44 34.18 0.84
C PRO A 26 2.07 33.31 -0.27
N TYR A 27 2.81 33.89 -1.21
CA TYR A 27 3.51 33.15 -2.26
C TYR A 27 4.63 32.25 -1.72
N GLN A 28 5.28 32.64 -0.63
CA GLN A 28 6.34 31.84 0.00
C GLN A 28 5.74 30.60 0.69
N TRP A 29 4.52 30.71 1.22
CA TRP A 29 3.78 29.56 1.76
C TRP A 29 3.33 28.59 0.67
N ALA A 30 2.88 29.11 -0.47
CA ALA A 30 2.57 28.29 -1.63
C ALA A 30 3.82 27.54 -2.12
N GLY A 31 4.96 28.22 -2.22
CA GLY A 31 6.24 27.61 -2.57
C GLY A 31 6.67 26.51 -1.59
N LEU A 32 6.54 26.76 -0.28
CA LEU A 32 6.81 25.76 0.76
C LEU A 32 5.88 24.53 0.62
N ALA A 33 4.59 24.77 0.40
CA ALA A 33 3.63 23.69 0.20
C ALA A 33 4.01 22.82 -1.00
N VAL A 34 4.33 23.42 -2.15
CA VAL A 34 4.77 22.68 -3.33
C VAL A 34 6.06 21.91 -3.06
N ALA A 35 7.04 22.54 -2.40
CA ALA A 35 8.32 21.91 -2.08
C ALA A 35 8.18 20.68 -1.16
N ILE A 36 7.16 20.64 -0.31
CA ILE A 36 6.87 19.47 0.54
C ILE A 36 5.99 18.45 -0.20
N ILE A 37 4.92 18.92 -0.85
CA ILE A 37 3.92 18.04 -1.47
C ILE A 37 4.53 17.24 -2.62
N MET A 38 5.31 17.86 -3.50
CA MET A 38 5.87 17.19 -4.67
C MET A 38 6.72 15.95 -4.31
N PRO A 39 7.74 16.03 -3.45
CA PRO A 39 8.52 14.85 -3.07
C PRO A 39 7.69 13.83 -2.28
N VAL A 40 6.75 14.27 -1.43
CA VAL A 40 5.86 13.34 -0.70
C VAL A 40 5.01 12.54 -1.67
N LEU A 41 4.45 13.16 -2.71
CA LEU A 41 3.68 12.47 -3.74
C LEU A 41 4.53 11.46 -4.52
N ILE A 42 5.77 11.83 -4.86
CA ILE A 42 6.70 10.92 -5.55
C ILE A 42 6.97 9.68 -4.67
N ILE A 43 7.32 9.89 -3.40
CA ILE A 43 7.58 8.78 -2.45
C ILE A 43 6.33 7.92 -2.26
N ALA A 44 5.16 8.55 -2.10
CA ALA A 44 3.89 7.83 -1.97
C ALA A 44 3.55 7.01 -3.21
N GLY A 45 3.84 7.52 -4.41
CA GLY A 45 3.69 6.80 -5.67
C GLY A 45 4.56 5.55 -5.72
N PHE A 46 5.85 5.67 -5.39
CA PHE A 46 6.75 4.53 -5.32
C PHE A 46 6.35 3.51 -4.24
N TRP A 47 5.88 3.96 -3.08
CA TRP A 47 5.37 3.07 -2.04
C TRP A 47 4.15 2.29 -2.57
N HIS A 48 3.18 2.99 -3.17
CA HIS A 48 1.99 2.36 -3.70
C HIS A 48 2.34 1.30 -4.76
N ASP A 49 3.25 1.62 -5.68
CA ASP A 49 3.73 0.69 -6.69
C ASP A 49 4.50 -0.50 -6.08
N ALA A 50 5.39 -0.26 -5.13
CA ALA A 50 6.11 -1.34 -4.45
C ALA A 50 5.19 -2.27 -3.64
N SER A 51 4.02 -1.79 -3.18
CA SER A 51 3.07 -2.60 -2.41
C SER A 51 2.08 -3.39 -3.28
N HIS A 52 1.80 -2.95 -4.51
CA HIS A 52 0.76 -3.55 -5.38
C HIS A 52 1.30 -4.07 -6.72
N GLY A 53 2.44 -3.55 -7.18
CA GLY A 53 3.03 -3.77 -8.51
C GLY A 53 4.11 -4.85 -8.57
N ILE A 54 4.47 -5.48 -7.45
CA ILE A 54 5.33 -6.67 -7.48
C ILE A 54 4.49 -7.81 -8.06
N GLN A 55 4.52 -7.97 -9.39
CA GLN A 55 4.17 -9.24 -10.01
C GLN A 55 4.88 -10.34 -9.23
N PRO A 56 4.19 -11.43 -8.86
CA PRO A 56 4.84 -12.51 -8.15
C PRO A 56 6.08 -12.89 -8.95
N GLY A 57 7.26 -12.74 -8.33
CA GLY A 57 8.52 -13.10 -8.97
C GLY A 57 8.45 -14.54 -9.49
N PRO A 58 9.39 -14.96 -10.35
CA PRO A 58 9.35 -16.24 -11.04
C PRO A 58 8.86 -17.37 -10.12
N GLN A 59 7.62 -17.82 -10.33
CA GLN A 59 7.06 -18.88 -9.50
C GLN A 59 7.66 -20.18 -9.97
N LEU A 60 8.43 -20.82 -9.10
CA LEU A 60 8.93 -22.16 -9.36
C LEU A 60 7.75 -23.14 -9.18
N ILE A 61 7.04 -23.40 -10.28
CA ILE A 61 5.92 -24.34 -10.31
C ILE A 61 6.51 -25.74 -10.36
N TYR A 62 6.49 -26.44 -9.22
CA TYR A 62 6.83 -27.86 -9.17
C TYR A 62 5.69 -28.66 -9.80
N VAL A 63 6.01 -29.39 -10.86
CA VAL A 63 5.10 -30.40 -11.41
C VAL A 63 5.38 -31.71 -10.69
N ASP A 64 4.37 -32.26 -10.03
CA ASP A 64 4.49 -33.55 -9.36
C ASP A 64 4.83 -34.65 -10.37
N SER A 65 5.91 -35.40 -10.11
CA SER A 65 6.27 -36.59 -10.88
C SER A 65 5.43 -37.78 -10.41
N TRP A 66 4.64 -38.38 -11.32
CA TRP A 66 3.78 -39.51 -11.01
C TRP A 66 4.46 -40.84 -11.34
N PRO A 67 4.26 -41.91 -10.53
CA PRO A 67 4.76 -43.23 -10.85
C PRO A 67 4.08 -43.78 -12.12
N ALA A 68 4.86 -44.41 -13.00
CA ALA A 68 4.36 -44.99 -14.25
C ALA A 68 3.37 -46.15 -14.03
N SER A 69 3.33 -46.73 -12.83
CA SER A 69 2.42 -47.81 -12.43
C SER A 69 1.03 -47.35 -11.98
N ARG A 70 0.75 -46.04 -11.98
CA ARG A 70 -0.52 -45.49 -11.53
C ARG A 70 -1.68 -46.00 -12.38
N THR A 71 -2.77 -46.41 -11.73
CA THR A 71 -3.97 -46.91 -12.39
C THR A 71 -4.98 -45.79 -12.71
N ASP A 72 -5.80 -46.00 -13.73
CA ASP A 72 -6.87 -45.07 -14.12
C ASP A 72 -7.87 -44.78 -12.98
N ALA A 73 -8.11 -45.75 -12.11
CA ALA A 73 -8.98 -45.58 -10.95
C ALA A 73 -8.41 -44.56 -9.96
N GLU A 74 -7.10 -44.63 -9.69
CA GLU A 74 -6.39 -43.68 -8.82
C GLU A 74 -6.27 -42.29 -9.45
N ILE A 75 -6.20 -42.20 -10.79
CA ILE A 75 -6.24 -40.93 -11.51
C ILE A 75 -7.61 -40.27 -11.33
N LYS A 76 -8.70 -41.00 -11.60
CA LYS A 76 -10.07 -40.47 -11.48
C LYS A 76 -10.42 -40.07 -10.04
N ALA A 77 -9.99 -40.87 -9.06
CA ALA A 77 -10.19 -40.56 -7.65
C ALA A 77 -9.50 -39.24 -7.26
N GLN A 78 -8.24 -39.06 -7.66
CA GLN A 78 -7.49 -37.83 -7.39
C GLN A 78 -8.08 -36.62 -8.12
N GLN A 79 -8.44 -36.77 -9.40
CA GLN A 79 -9.06 -35.70 -10.19
C GLN A 79 -10.33 -35.17 -9.54
N LYS A 80 -11.16 -36.05 -8.95
CA LYS A 80 -12.37 -35.65 -8.23
C LYS A 80 -12.05 -34.80 -6.99
N VAL A 81 -11.01 -35.17 -6.25
CA VAL A 81 -10.55 -34.40 -5.07
C VAL A 81 -10.01 -33.03 -5.50
N ASP A 82 -9.19 -32.99 -6.55
CA ASP A 82 -8.59 -31.76 -7.03
C ASP A 82 -9.63 -30.84 -7.69
N GLN A 83 -10.64 -31.41 -8.35
CA GLN A 83 -11.79 -30.65 -8.85
C GLN A 83 -12.57 -30.01 -7.70
N ALA A 84 -12.90 -30.75 -6.65
CA ALA A 84 -13.61 -30.21 -5.50
C ALA A 84 -12.83 -29.07 -4.82
N LYS A 85 -11.50 -29.20 -4.68
CA LYS A 85 -10.63 -28.13 -4.15
C LYS A 85 -10.67 -26.89 -5.04
N ARG A 86 -10.56 -27.05 -6.36
CA ARG A 86 -10.62 -25.95 -7.32
C ARG A 86 -11.98 -25.23 -7.27
N GLU A 87 -13.07 -25.98 -7.24
CA GLU A 87 -14.43 -25.41 -7.14
C GLU A 87 -14.63 -24.63 -5.83
N ALA A 88 -14.13 -25.15 -4.71
CA ALA A 88 -14.17 -24.44 -3.43
C ALA A 88 -13.41 -23.11 -3.48
N ALA A 89 -12.18 -23.11 -4.00
CA ALA A 89 -11.36 -21.91 -4.15
C ALA A 89 -12.02 -20.87 -5.08
N LEU A 90 -12.60 -21.31 -6.20
CA LEU A 90 -13.34 -20.44 -7.12
C LEU A 90 -14.56 -19.80 -6.44
N LYS A 91 -15.31 -20.59 -5.66
CA LYS A 91 -16.48 -20.10 -4.93
C LYS A 91 -16.11 -19.08 -3.86
N GLU A 92 -14.99 -19.28 -3.16
CA GLU A 92 -14.47 -18.30 -2.20
C GLU A 92 -14.07 -17.00 -2.88
N ARG A 93 -13.35 -17.08 -4.01
CA ARG A 93 -12.98 -15.89 -4.81
C ARG A 93 -14.22 -15.15 -5.29
N GLN A 94 -15.23 -15.87 -5.79
CA GLN A 94 -16.50 -15.28 -6.20
C GLN A 94 -17.19 -14.56 -5.04
N ARG A 95 -17.18 -15.14 -3.82
CA ARG A 95 -17.73 -14.49 -2.63
C ARG A 95 -16.96 -13.22 -2.25
N GLN A 96 -15.64 -13.21 -2.36
CA GLN A 96 -14.81 -12.03 -2.13
C GLN A 96 -15.17 -10.91 -3.11
N TYR A 97 -15.27 -11.22 -4.41
CA TYR A 97 -15.68 -10.24 -5.42
C TYR A 97 -17.10 -9.73 -5.22
N GLN A 98 -18.07 -10.59 -4.87
CA GLN A 98 -19.44 -10.16 -4.55
C GLN A 98 -19.50 -9.30 -3.29
N LYS A 99 -18.63 -9.54 -2.31
CA LYS A 99 -18.53 -8.67 -1.13
C LYS A 99 -17.98 -7.30 -1.52
N LEU A 100 -16.92 -7.27 -2.32
CA LEU A 100 -16.31 -6.04 -2.82
C LEU A 100 -17.31 -5.22 -3.65
N ASP A 101 -18.01 -5.85 -4.60
CA ASP A 101 -19.04 -5.20 -5.42
C ASP A 101 -20.16 -4.55 -4.57
N ARG A 102 -20.58 -5.23 -3.50
CA ARG A 102 -21.58 -4.67 -2.55
C ARG A 102 -21.02 -3.51 -1.75
N GLU A 103 -19.75 -3.53 -1.38
CA GLU A 103 -19.10 -2.43 -0.67
C GLU A 103 -18.93 -1.21 -1.58
N LEU A 104 -18.50 -1.42 -2.84
CA LEU A 104 -18.39 -0.37 -3.85
C LEU A 104 -19.75 0.31 -4.13
N LYS A 105 -20.80 -0.49 -4.36
CA LYS A 105 -22.16 0.03 -4.53
C LYS A 105 -22.66 0.87 -3.35
N LYS A 106 -22.28 0.52 -2.10
CA LYS A 106 -22.65 1.30 -0.91
C LYS A 106 -21.97 2.66 -0.87
N VAL A 107 -20.75 2.78 -1.39
CA VAL A 107 -20.01 4.05 -1.46
C VAL A 107 -20.30 4.84 -2.75
N GLY A 108 -21.21 4.36 -3.59
CA GLY A 108 -21.64 5.04 -4.80
C GLY A 108 -20.64 4.99 -5.95
N ILE A 109 -19.73 4.01 -5.92
CA ILE A 109 -18.76 3.70 -6.98
C ILE A 109 -19.17 2.40 -7.67
#